data_AF-A0A409WC05-F1
#
_entry.id   AF-A0A409WC05-F1
#
_cell.length_a   1.000
_cell.length_b   1.000
_cell.length_c   1.000
_cell.angle_alpha   90.00
_cell.angle_beta   90.00
_cell.angle_gamma   90.00
#
_symmetry.space_group_name_H-M   'P 1'
#
loop_
_entity.id
_entity.type
_entity.pdbx_description
1 polymer ?
#
loop_
_entity_poly.entity_id
_entity_poly.type
_entity_poly.pdbx_seq_one_letter_code
_entity_poly.pdbx_strand_id
1 'polypeptide(L)'
;PSLSQFVSLKSFKVRSDEAKGVVTLDATATVLNPVPKGMQVDVPGLPFVVSLSEVVAPNSTSSSSSSLASRTIKNPTSTSTPIPLASVSTLPFTIPSSSSSSSSSSSPSSSSSPPTNLTLTLTGTLLPLTPHIIPSLSSFISTYLSGHNNDVWIRCPLLPGRLGEWEFGMVFPAPEERVRVLRDVSIRNMRIKPGVGVKDMSMRIRPGEGGVMGTQWLASGTVVARVVLPRGVDVGLDVGAVFPDVIVFDGEVPEGVEGVVGLSAMSEKMGWGKGKGHEKNENGNGNGNGKNDDDDDDDDDDEGGEWDDVPLPPDMRLPDPLPERAFGHLRPEGWVSAVSERVGGGEGEEEEVVYAVSAKVVDVPLEVLPGRQKEFRSFVGKVIFGSEGATAGLLGEAAVLVSIDGLPVSSQSQSPSPSPAQSHSQSPTRIQTLSPPRARTQTQTQSQSQTETEAQLQRKKKKKREPRVVLQHLPFKGSVHVGKKSMLGGDEKERGREGDEEKGKERDWWDELRDEMGRWG
;
A
#
# COMPACT_ATOMS: atom_id res chain seq x y z
N PRO A 1 -2.25 -31.40 17.42
CA PRO A 1 -1.25 -30.30 17.36
C PRO A 1 -1.20 -29.78 15.92
N SER A 2 -1.19 -28.46 15.72
CA SER A 2 -1.07 -27.90 14.36
C SER A 2 0.36 -28.09 13.85
N LEU A 3 0.55 -28.16 12.53
CA LEU A 3 1.88 -28.28 11.93
C LEU A 3 2.82 -27.13 12.37
N SER A 4 2.26 -25.94 12.60
CA SER A 4 2.96 -24.78 13.14
C SER A 4 3.58 -25.00 14.53
N GLN A 5 3.11 -25.97 15.32
CA GLN A 5 3.72 -26.31 16.62
C GLN A 5 5.00 -27.13 16.46
N PHE A 6 5.22 -27.74 15.29
CA PHE A 6 6.37 -28.58 15.01
C PHE A 6 7.45 -27.88 14.20
N VAL A 7 7.15 -26.71 13.63
CA VAL A 7 8.04 -25.95 12.76
C VAL A 7 8.30 -24.57 13.36
N SER A 8 9.57 -24.20 13.51
CA SER A 8 10.00 -22.88 13.97
C SER A 8 10.89 -22.25 12.91
N LEU A 9 10.48 -21.10 12.37
CA LEU A 9 11.29 -20.32 11.43
C LEU A 9 12.48 -19.71 12.19
N LYS A 10 13.70 -19.86 11.66
CA LYS A 10 14.94 -19.31 12.25
C LYS A 10 15.35 -18.01 11.58
N SER A 11 15.33 -18.00 10.27
CA SER A 11 15.67 -16.82 9.48
C SER A 11 14.98 -16.92 8.13
N PHE A 12 14.73 -15.76 7.52
CA PHE A 12 14.31 -15.69 6.13
C PHE A 12 14.89 -14.43 5.49
N LYS A 13 15.03 -14.45 4.18
CA LYS A 13 15.43 -13.31 3.37
C LYS A 13 14.65 -13.31 2.06
N VAL A 14 13.97 -12.20 1.79
CA VAL A 14 13.29 -11.91 0.53
C VAL A 14 14.13 -10.88 -0.19
N ARG A 15 14.50 -11.14 -1.45
CA ARG A 15 15.28 -10.20 -2.26
C ARG A 15 14.63 -9.98 -3.60
N SER A 16 14.65 -8.75 -4.08
CA SER A 16 14.35 -8.45 -5.48
C SER A 16 15.61 -8.53 -6.33
N ASP A 17 15.56 -9.25 -7.45
CA ASP A 17 16.57 -9.23 -8.51
C ASP A 17 16.02 -8.41 -9.68
N GLU A 18 16.28 -7.10 -9.67
CA GLU A 18 15.81 -6.14 -10.69
C GLU A 18 16.24 -6.57 -12.10
N ALA A 19 17.46 -7.10 -12.24
CA ALA A 19 17.99 -7.54 -13.53
C ALA A 19 17.23 -8.73 -14.11
N LYS A 20 16.72 -9.62 -13.26
CA LYS A 20 15.91 -10.78 -13.68
C LYS A 20 14.41 -10.52 -13.64
N GLY A 21 13.96 -9.45 -12.98
CA GLY A 21 12.55 -9.22 -12.72
C GLY A 21 11.92 -10.32 -11.85
N VAL A 22 12.67 -10.85 -10.88
CA VAL A 22 12.23 -11.96 -10.01
C VAL A 22 12.48 -11.64 -8.55
N VAL A 23 11.52 -11.95 -7.69
CA VAL A 23 11.69 -11.95 -6.24
C VAL A 23 12.06 -13.36 -5.77
N THR A 24 13.17 -13.47 -5.06
CA THR A 24 13.66 -14.72 -4.46
C THR A 24 13.41 -14.75 -2.96
N LEU A 25 13.24 -15.97 -2.42
CA LEU A 25 13.04 -16.27 -1.02
C LEU A 25 14.09 -17.29 -0.57
N ASP A 26 14.83 -16.98 0.49
CA ASP A 26 15.68 -17.92 1.21
C ASP A 26 15.17 -18.03 2.64
N ALA A 27 15.07 -19.22 3.21
CA ALA A 27 14.64 -19.39 4.59
C ALA A 27 15.30 -20.59 5.27
N THR A 28 15.49 -20.48 6.57
CA THR A 28 15.93 -21.57 7.44
C THR A 28 14.87 -21.81 8.50
N ALA A 29 14.42 -23.05 8.65
CA ALA A 29 13.45 -23.44 9.66
C ALA A 29 13.95 -24.67 10.42
N THR A 30 13.47 -24.88 11.65
CA THR A 30 13.69 -26.10 12.41
C THR A 30 12.39 -26.87 12.58
N VAL A 31 12.45 -28.18 12.41
CA VAL A 31 11.31 -29.10 12.57
C VAL A 31 11.64 -30.16 13.61
N LEU A 32 10.67 -30.52 14.45
CA LEU A 32 10.83 -31.67 15.35
C LEU A 32 11.04 -32.95 14.53
N ASN A 33 12.11 -33.69 14.83
CA ASN A 33 12.45 -34.91 14.11
C ASN A 33 11.32 -35.96 14.23
N PRO A 34 10.61 -36.31 13.13
CA PRO A 34 9.51 -37.26 13.18
C PRO A 34 9.97 -38.72 13.11
N VAL A 35 11.25 -38.97 12.83
CA VAL A 35 11.77 -40.32 12.57
C VAL A 35 12.04 -41.06 13.88
N PRO A 36 11.56 -42.31 14.03
CA PRO A 36 11.82 -43.13 15.20
C PRO A 36 13.32 -43.31 15.50
N LYS A 37 13.64 -43.57 16.77
CA LYS A 37 15.00 -43.86 17.20
C LYS A 37 15.59 -45.04 16.40
N GLY A 38 16.83 -44.89 15.96
CA GLY A 38 17.57 -45.92 15.22
C GLY A 38 17.32 -45.95 13.70
N MET A 39 16.47 -45.06 13.16
CA MET A 39 16.26 -44.94 11.72
C MET A 39 16.92 -43.66 11.20
N GLN A 40 17.75 -43.80 10.15
CA GLN A 40 18.28 -42.67 9.38
C GLN A 40 17.53 -42.61 8.06
N VAL A 41 17.09 -41.42 7.67
CA VAL A 41 16.33 -41.22 6.43
C VAL A 41 16.96 -40.08 5.65
N ASP A 42 17.39 -40.35 4.44
CA ASP A 42 17.80 -39.31 3.50
C ASP A 42 16.58 -38.86 2.70
N VAL A 43 16.27 -37.57 2.79
CA VAL A 43 15.13 -36.96 2.11
C VAL A 43 15.67 -36.10 0.96
N PRO A 44 15.28 -36.38 -0.30
CA PRO A 44 15.67 -35.53 -1.43
C PRO A 44 15.03 -34.14 -1.29
N GLY A 45 15.51 -33.16 -2.05
CA GLY A 45 14.88 -31.84 -2.10
C GLY A 45 13.41 -31.96 -2.52
N LEU A 46 12.51 -31.37 -1.74
CA LEU A 46 11.07 -31.43 -1.98
C LEU A 46 10.59 -30.08 -2.51
N PRO A 47 10.12 -30.01 -3.78
CA PRO A 47 9.46 -28.83 -4.30
C PRO A 47 8.01 -28.79 -3.79
N PHE A 48 7.52 -27.59 -3.56
CA PHE A 48 6.12 -27.32 -3.26
C PHE A 48 5.73 -25.93 -3.75
N VAL A 49 4.44 -25.73 -3.98
CA VAL A 49 3.85 -24.46 -4.38
C VAL A 49 3.08 -23.91 -3.20
N VAL A 50 3.30 -22.63 -2.89
CA VAL A 50 2.52 -21.88 -1.92
C VAL A 50 1.46 -21.09 -2.67
N SER A 51 0.21 -21.21 -2.24
CA SER A 51 -0.93 -20.55 -2.85
C SER A 51 -1.70 -19.70 -1.82
N LEU A 52 -2.28 -18.60 -2.30
CA LEU A 52 -3.18 -17.75 -1.52
C LEU A 52 -4.63 -18.18 -1.71
N SER A 53 -5.47 -17.90 -0.72
CA SER A 53 -6.91 -17.93 -0.92
C SER A 53 -7.36 -16.77 -1.81
N GLU A 54 -8.28 -17.06 -2.73
CA GLU A 54 -8.86 -16.02 -3.58
C GLU A 54 -9.72 -15.08 -2.74
N VAL A 55 -9.36 -13.80 -2.73
CA VAL A 55 -10.19 -12.76 -2.13
C VAL A 55 -11.24 -12.36 -3.16
N VAL A 56 -12.47 -12.79 -2.94
CA VAL A 56 -13.61 -12.32 -3.73
C VAL A 56 -13.79 -10.84 -3.43
N ALA A 57 -13.50 -9.99 -4.42
CA ALA A 57 -13.64 -8.54 -4.27
C ALA A 57 -15.10 -8.22 -3.87
N PRO A 58 -15.35 -7.44 -2.81
CA PRO A 58 -16.69 -7.19 -2.30
C PRO A 58 -17.62 -6.44 -3.26
N ASN A 59 -17.10 -5.92 -4.38
CA ASN A 59 -17.84 -5.09 -5.34
C ASN A 59 -18.46 -5.84 -6.53
N SER A 60 -18.33 -7.17 -6.63
CA SER A 60 -19.17 -7.93 -7.57
C SER A 60 -20.53 -8.16 -6.93
N THR A 61 -21.48 -7.28 -7.24
CA THR A 61 -22.87 -7.19 -6.76
C THR A 61 -23.72 -8.42 -7.12
N SER A 62 -23.32 -9.62 -6.70
CA SER A 62 -24.21 -10.77 -6.61
C SER A 62 -24.72 -10.85 -5.18
N SER A 63 -25.96 -10.39 -4.99
CA SER A 63 -26.72 -10.28 -3.74
C SER A 63 -27.02 -11.63 -3.07
N SER A 64 -25.99 -12.37 -2.70
CA SER A 64 -26.10 -13.57 -1.86
C SER A 64 -25.53 -13.26 -0.47
N SER A 65 -26.42 -12.87 0.43
CA SER A 65 -26.14 -12.62 1.83
C SER A 65 -25.67 -13.90 2.52
N SER A 66 -24.35 -14.10 2.60
CA SER A 66 -23.75 -15.08 3.50
C SER A 66 -23.13 -14.35 4.69
N SER A 67 -23.64 -14.69 5.87
CA SER A 67 -23.24 -14.13 7.16
C SER A 67 -21.86 -14.64 7.57
N LEU A 68 -20.90 -13.74 7.75
CA LEU A 68 -19.53 -14.00 8.21
C LEU A 68 -19.38 -14.31 9.71
N ALA A 69 -20.46 -14.63 10.44
CA ALA A 69 -20.38 -14.91 11.87
C ALA A 69 -19.99 -16.37 12.14
N SER A 70 -18.82 -16.56 12.78
CA SER A 70 -18.25 -17.84 13.23
C SER A 70 -17.74 -18.77 12.12
N ARG A 71 -16.51 -18.52 11.64
CA ARG A 71 -15.62 -19.53 11.03
C ARG A 71 -15.22 -20.58 12.09
N THR A 72 -16.17 -21.37 12.57
CA THR A 72 -15.84 -22.72 13.02
C THR A 72 -15.64 -23.53 11.76
N ILE A 73 -14.45 -24.13 11.61
CA ILE A 73 -14.07 -25.00 10.49
C ILE A 73 -15.10 -26.14 10.36
N LYS A 74 -16.21 -25.90 9.66
CA LYS A 74 -17.21 -26.90 9.28
C LYS A 74 -17.34 -26.82 7.77
N ASN A 75 -16.63 -27.74 7.12
CA ASN A 75 -16.63 -28.06 5.68
C ASN A 75 -16.61 -26.87 4.70
N PRO A 76 -15.46 -26.56 4.07
CA PRO A 76 -15.40 -25.65 2.93
C PRO A 76 -16.08 -26.30 1.71
N THR A 77 -17.36 -26.03 1.48
CA THR A 77 -18.05 -26.39 0.23
C THR A 77 -18.02 -25.27 -0.81
N SER A 78 -17.50 -24.09 -0.49
CA SER A 78 -17.16 -23.07 -1.47
C SER A 78 -15.76 -23.36 -2.04
N THR A 79 -15.73 -23.91 -3.25
CA THR A 79 -14.54 -24.27 -4.03
C THR A 79 -13.77 -23.04 -4.51
N SER A 80 -13.24 -22.23 -3.59
CA SER A 80 -12.23 -21.23 -3.94
C SER A 80 -11.00 -21.97 -4.45
N THR A 81 -10.61 -21.72 -5.69
CA THR A 81 -9.39 -22.29 -6.26
C THR A 81 -8.18 -21.55 -5.69
N PRO A 82 -7.24 -22.24 -5.02
CA PRO A 82 -6.03 -21.60 -4.51
C PRO A 82 -5.22 -20.98 -5.65
N ILE A 83 -4.75 -19.76 -5.42
CA ILE A 83 -3.98 -18.99 -6.40
C ILE A 83 -2.49 -19.23 -6.15
N PRO A 84 -1.74 -19.88 -7.06
CA PRO A 84 -0.32 -20.15 -6.86
C PRO A 84 0.49 -18.84 -6.83
N LEU A 85 1.24 -18.65 -5.75
CA LEU A 85 2.02 -17.44 -5.49
C LEU A 85 3.52 -17.67 -5.64
N ALA A 86 4.04 -18.76 -5.09
CA ALA A 86 5.47 -19.02 -5.02
C ALA A 86 5.79 -20.49 -5.26
N SER A 87 6.90 -20.73 -5.95
CA SER A 87 7.52 -22.05 -6.05
C SER A 87 8.67 -22.11 -5.05
N VAL A 88 8.64 -23.08 -4.14
CA VAL A 88 9.61 -23.25 -3.07
C VAL A 88 10.15 -24.68 -3.11
N SER A 89 11.43 -24.86 -2.79
CA SER A 89 12.05 -26.17 -2.65
C SER A 89 12.83 -26.22 -1.35
N THR A 90 12.82 -27.38 -0.71
CA THR A 90 13.81 -27.71 0.31
C THR A 90 15.11 -28.14 -0.36
N LEU A 91 16.25 -27.89 0.28
CA LEU A 91 17.49 -28.61 -0.05
C LEU A 91 17.37 -30.07 0.42
N PRO A 92 18.12 -31.02 -0.17
CA PRO A 92 18.23 -32.37 0.37
C PRO A 92 18.71 -32.34 1.83
N PHE A 93 18.15 -33.18 2.68
CA PHE A 93 18.52 -33.24 4.09
C PHE A 93 18.49 -34.67 4.61
N THR A 94 19.36 -34.95 5.58
CA THR A 94 19.40 -36.24 6.29
C THR A 94 18.76 -36.08 7.65
N ILE A 95 17.81 -36.97 7.95
CA ILE A 95 17.22 -37.09 9.27
C ILE A 95 18.12 -38.02 10.10
N PRO A 96 18.87 -37.49 11.08
CA PRO A 96 19.82 -38.30 11.84
C PRO A 96 19.06 -39.33 12.68
N SER A 97 19.60 -40.55 12.73
CA SER A 97 19.10 -41.54 13.69
C SER A 97 19.35 -41.00 15.10
N SER A 98 18.31 -40.92 15.92
CA SER A 98 18.46 -40.65 17.35
C SER A 98 18.95 -41.92 18.04
N SER A 99 20.11 -42.42 17.62
CA SER A 99 20.78 -43.57 18.25
C SER A 99 21.42 -43.10 19.55
N SER A 100 20.97 -43.75 20.61
CA SER A 100 21.45 -43.62 21.98
C SER A 100 22.97 -43.62 22.05
N SER A 101 23.52 -42.60 22.71
CA SER A 101 24.83 -42.62 23.36
C SER A 101 25.06 -43.99 24.02
N SER A 102 25.86 -44.83 23.39
CA SER A 102 26.22 -46.14 23.92
C SER A 102 27.27 -45.97 25.02
N SER A 103 26.88 -46.44 26.21
CA SER A 103 27.71 -47.11 27.21
C SER A 103 28.91 -46.36 27.81
N SER A 104 28.71 -45.75 28.98
CA SER A 104 29.50 -46.14 30.18
C SER A 104 28.85 -45.69 31.49
N SER A 105 28.70 -46.67 32.39
CA SER A 105 28.49 -46.61 33.84
C SER A 105 27.33 -45.78 34.43
N SER A 106 26.22 -46.49 34.69
CA SER A 106 25.48 -46.49 35.96
C SER A 106 25.38 -45.17 36.73
N SER A 107 24.39 -44.34 36.41
CA SER A 107 23.76 -43.40 37.34
C SER A 107 22.32 -43.14 36.89
N PRO A 108 21.28 -43.50 37.68
CA PRO A 108 19.89 -43.29 37.33
C PRO A 108 19.49 -41.83 37.62
N SER A 109 19.75 -40.92 36.69
CA SER A 109 19.19 -39.56 36.72
C SER A 109 18.22 -39.38 35.56
N SER A 110 16.96 -39.12 35.90
CA SER A 110 15.79 -38.96 35.03
C SER A 110 15.82 -37.67 34.20
N SER A 111 16.91 -37.37 33.51
CA SER A 111 16.97 -36.22 32.59
C SER A 111 16.52 -36.64 31.20
N SER A 112 15.28 -36.29 30.84
CA SER A 112 14.79 -36.39 29.46
C SER A 112 15.63 -35.49 28.56
N SER A 113 16.50 -36.07 27.72
CA SER A 113 17.22 -35.30 26.70
C SER A 113 16.22 -34.61 25.77
N PRO A 114 16.37 -33.30 25.48
CA PRO A 114 15.45 -32.59 24.60
C PRO A 114 15.43 -33.24 23.20
N PRO A 115 14.27 -33.24 22.51
CA PRO A 115 14.18 -33.77 21.15
C PRO A 115 15.14 -33.03 20.22
N THR A 116 15.81 -33.77 19.33
CA THR A 116 16.70 -33.19 18.32
C THR A 116 15.88 -32.46 17.26
N ASN A 117 16.14 -31.16 17.08
CA ASN A 117 15.51 -30.35 16.03
C ASN A 117 16.28 -30.53 14.71
N LEU A 118 15.55 -30.77 13.63
CA LEU A 118 16.06 -30.89 12.27
C LEU A 118 16.04 -29.52 11.60
N THR A 119 17.14 -29.08 11.00
CA THR A 119 17.19 -27.79 10.29
C THR A 119 16.90 -28.01 8.80
N LEU A 120 15.91 -27.28 8.28
CA LEU A 120 15.53 -27.24 6.87
C LEU A 120 15.99 -25.92 6.27
N THR A 121 16.65 -26.01 5.11
CA THR A 121 16.93 -24.84 4.26
C THR A 121 15.96 -24.85 3.09
N LEU A 122 15.33 -23.70 2.85
CA LEU A 122 14.29 -23.46 1.87
C LEU A 122 14.77 -22.38 0.91
N THR A 123 14.53 -22.58 -0.37
CA THR A 123 14.77 -21.59 -1.43
C THR A 123 13.55 -21.51 -2.32
N GLY A 124 13.16 -20.34 -2.77
CA GLY A 124 11.99 -20.17 -3.62
C GLY A 124 12.01 -18.91 -4.46
N THR A 125 11.06 -18.84 -5.39
CA THR A 125 10.85 -17.71 -6.29
C THR A 125 9.37 -17.43 -6.41
N LEU A 126 8.99 -16.15 -6.51
CA LEU A 126 7.63 -15.78 -6.85
C LEU A 126 7.30 -16.23 -8.29
N LEU A 127 6.10 -16.77 -8.47
CA LEU A 127 5.59 -17.13 -9.78
C LEU A 127 5.11 -15.88 -10.52
N PRO A 128 5.12 -15.89 -11.88
CA PRO A 128 4.54 -14.81 -12.67
C PRO A 128 3.11 -14.48 -12.21
N LEU A 129 2.91 -13.28 -11.70
CA LEU A 129 1.60 -12.84 -11.24
C LEU A 129 0.77 -12.39 -12.44
N THR A 130 -0.48 -12.79 -12.41
CA THR A 130 -1.53 -12.25 -13.26
C THR A 130 -2.21 -11.08 -12.54
N PRO A 131 -2.72 -10.06 -13.24
CA PRO A 131 -3.34 -8.89 -12.62
C PRO A 131 -4.46 -9.21 -11.61
N HIS A 132 -5.20 -10.31 -11.81
CA HIS A 132 -6.28 -10.74 -10.91
C HIS A 132 -5.77 -11.23 -9.53
N ILE A 133 -4.48 -11.54 -9.38
CA ILE A 133 -3.88 -11.98 -8.11
C ILE A 133 -3.57 -10.79 -7.21
N ILE A 134 -3.36 -9.61 -7.79
CA ILE A 134 -2.91 -8.41 -7.10
C ILE A 134 -3.80 -8.03 -5.91
N PRO A 135 -5.15 -8.10 -5.97
CA PRO A 135 -5.99 -7.86 -4.80
C PRO A 135 -5.77 -8.87 -3.67
N SER A 136 -5.60 -10.16 -4.01
CA SER A 136 -5.34 -11.22 -3.01
C SER A 136 -3.97 -11.04 -2.36
N LEU A 137 -2.96 -10.67 -3.14
CA LEU A 137 -1.63 -10.34 -2.62
C LEU A 137 -1.64 -9.07 -1.76
N SER A 138 -2.34 -8.03 -2.19
CA SER A 138 -2.52 -6.76 -1.46
C SER A 138 -3.17 -7.01 -0.10
N SER A 139 -4.23 -7.83 -0.07
CA SER A 139 -4.91 -8.25 1.16
C SER A 139 -3.98 -9.07 2.06
N PHE A 140 -3.26 -10.05 1.51
CA PHE A 140 -2.32 -10.87 2.25
C PHE A 140 -1.24 -10.03 2.94
N ILE A 141 -0.60 -9.11 2.20
CA ILE A 141 0.46 -8.24 2.73
C ILE A 141 -0.12 -7.27 3.77
N SER A 142 -1.25 -6.62 3.49
CA SER A 142 -1.90 -5.68 4.43
C SER A 142 -2.30 -6.39 5.74
N THR A 143 -2.83 -7.61 5.64
CA THR A 143 -3.18 -8.44 6.79
C THR A 143 -1.93 -8.83 7.59
N TYR A 144 -0.83 -9.18 6.92
CA TYR A 144 0.43 -9.50 7.57
C TYR A 144 1.03 -8.28 8.29
N LEU A 145 1.10 -7.12 7.63
CA LEU A 145 1.65 -5.89 8.20
C LEU A 145 0.82 -5.35 9.37
N SER A 146 -0.50 -5.60 9.36
CA SER A 146 -1.38 -5.26 10.48
C SER A 146 -1.28 -6.21 11.68
N GLY A 147 -0.48 -7.29 11.60
CA GLY A 147 -0.30 -8.23 12.69
C GLY A 147 -1.38 -9.33 12.75
N HIS A 148 -2.04 -9.63 11.64
CA HIS A 148 -3.05 -10.69 11.56
C HIS A 148 -2.53 -11.91 10.80
N ASN A 149 -3.04 -13.07 11.19
CA ASN A 149 -2.73 -14.33 10.54
C ASN A 149 -3.36 -14.38 9.15
N ASN A 150 -2.70 -15.05 8.21
CA ASN A 150 -3.23 -15.30 6.87
C ASN A 150 -3.46 -16.80 6.64
N ASP A 151 -4.43 -17.16 5.82
CA ASP A 151 -4.60 -18.53 5.35
C ASP A 151 -3.75 -18.74 4.08
N VAL A 152 -2.98 -19.82 4.03
CA VAL A 152 -2.18 -20.22 2.87
C VAL A 152 -2.36 -21.70 2.58
N TRP A 153 -2.17 -22.10 1.33
CA TRP A 153 -2.26 -23.48 0.88
C TRP A 153 -0.90 -23.95 0.38
N ILE A 154 -0.51 -25.16 0.77
CA ILE A 154 0.74 -25.77 0.30
C ILE A 154 0.39 -27.01 -0.53
N ARG A 155 0.97 -27.09 -1.73
CA ARG A 155 0.87 -28.24 -2.63
C ARG A 155 2.23 -28.83 -2.94
N CYS A 156 2.42 -30.12 -2.69
CA CYS A 156 3.68 -30.82 -3.00
C CYS A 156 3.46 -31.86 -4.12
N PRO A 157 4.01 -31.66 -5.34
CA PRO A 157 3.79 -32.56 -6.46
C PRO A 157 4.53 -33.91 -6.33
N LEU A 158 5.60 -33.99 -5.53
CA LEU A 158 6.44 -35.20 -5.44
C LEU A 158 5.96 -36.24 -4.41
N LEU A 159 4.91 -35.96 -3.65
CA LEU A 159 4.35 -36.91 -2.69
C LEU A 159 3.15 -37.62 -3.33
N PRO A 160 3.33 -38.82 -3.91
CA PRO A 160 2.21 -39.60 -4.44
C PRO A 160 1.33 -40.07 -3.27
N GLY A 161 0.23 -39.38 -3.03
CA GLY A 161 -0.85 -39.91 -2.20
C GLY A 161 -1.59 -41.02 -2.93
N ARG A 162 -2.09 -42.02 -2.19
CA ARG A 162 -3.08 -43.00 -2.71
C ARG A 162 -4.39 -42.35 -3.22
N LEU A 163 -4.53 -41.01 -3.10
CA LEU A 163 -5.73 -40.22 -3.41
C LEU A 163 -5.46 -38.97 -4.27
N GLY A 164 -4.24 -38.73 -4.75
CA GLY A 164 -3.90 -37.54 -5.57
C GLY A 164 -2.81 -36.65 -4.97
N GLU A 165 -2.69 -35.45 -5.53
CA GLU A 165 -1.74 -34.41 -5.10
C GLU A 165 -2.05 -33.95 -3.67
N TRP A 166 -1.02 -33.86 -2.83
CA TRP A 166 -1.18 -33.40 -1.45
C TRP A 166 -1.34 -31.89 -1.43
N GLU A 167 -2.52 -31.44 -1.03
CA GLU A 167 -2.84 -30.05 -0.79
C GLU A 167 -3.40 -29.91 0.63
N PHE A 168 -2.86 -28.98 1.40
CA PHE A 168 -3.39 -28.68 2.73
C PHE A 168 -3.34 -27.19 3.02
N GLY A 169 -4.41 -26.70 3.64
CA GLY A 169 -4.50 -25.36 4.16
C GLY A 169 -3.77 -25.25 5.49
N MET A 170 -3.08 -24.14 5.71
CA MET A 170 -2.45 -23.81 6.98
C MET A 170 -2.53 -22.31 7.26
N VAL A 171 -2.31 -21.96 8.51
CA VAL A 171 -2.26 -20.57 8.95
C VAL A 171 -0.82 -20.08 8.86
N PHE A 172 -0.61 -19.07 8.03
CA PHE A 172 0.60 -18.26 8.01
C PHE A 172 0.57 -17.26 9.17
N PRO A 173 1.45 -17.42 10.17
CA PRO A 173 1.37 -16.63 11.40
C PRO A 173 1.71 -15.17 11.13
N ALA A 174 1.02 -14.28 11.84
CA ALA A 174 1.37 -12.88 11.93
C ALA A 174 2.77 -12.69 12.55
N PRO A 175 3.43 -11.55 12.28
CA PRO A 175 4.56 -11.09 13.08
C PRO A 175 4.18 -11.03 14.57
N GLU A 176 5.14 -11.33 15.46
CA GLU A 176 4.94 -11.26 16.91
C GLU A 176 4.59 -9.84 17.38
N GLU A 177 5.17 -8.83 16.72
CA GLU A 177 4.87 -7.42 16.93
C GLU A 177 4.36 -6.79 15.64
N ARG A 178 3.36 -5.90 15.74
CA ARG A 178 2.84 -5.17 14.57
C ARG A 178 3.97 -4.36 13.93
N VAL A 179 4.21 -4.61 12.65
CA VAL A 179 5.29 -3.97 11.91
C VAL A 179 4.96 -2.48 11.74
N ARG A 180 5.79 -1.62 12.32
CA ARG A 180 5.74 -0.17 12.11
C ARG A 180 6.46 0.19 10.82
N VAL A 181 5.77 -0.01 9.69
CA VAL A 181 6.27 0.27 8.34
C VAL A 181 6.46 1.77 8.15
N LEU A 182 5.47 2.59 8.52
CA LEU A 182 5.55 4.05 8.46
C LEU A 182 6.15 4.59 9.76
N ARG A 183 7.30 5.26 9.66
CA ARG A 183 8.02 5.90 10.76
C ARG A 183 8.26 7.38 10.43
N ASP A 184 8.50 8.18 11.47
CA ASP A 184 8.90 9.59 11.36
C ASP A 184 7.96 10.42 10.47
N VAL A 185 6.65 10.16 10.57
CA VAL A 185 5.65 10.87 9.76
C VAL A 185 5.52 12.30 10.25
N SER A 186 5.73 13.26 9.36
CA SER A 186 5.54 14.68 9.63
C SER A 186 4.97 15.40 8.43
N ILE A 187 4.28 16.52 8.68
CA ILE A 187 3.82 17.41 7.62
C ILE A 187 4.66 18.67 7.69
N ARG A 188 5.33 19.00 6.58
CA ARG A 188 6.10 20.22 6.43
C ARG A 188 5.25 21.29 5.76
N ASN A 189 5.52 22.54 6.10
CA ASN A 189 4.88 23.71 5.48
C ASN A 189 3.34 23.64 5.54
N MET A 190 2.77 23.14 6.64
CA MET A 190 1.33 23.00 6.77
C MET A 190 0.64 24.36 6.82
N ARG A 191 -0.29 24.57 5.91
CA ARG A 191 -1.17 25.74 5.80
C ARG A 191 -2.60 25.31 6.09
N ILE A 192 -3.33 26.16 6.80
CA ILE A 192 -4.74 25.98 7.08
C ILE A 192 -5.44 27.24 6.60
N LYS A 193 -6.37 27.10 5.66
CA LYS A 193 -7.18 28.21 5.15
C LYS A 193 -8.66 27.89 5.36
N PRO A 194 -9.50 28.89 5.63
CA PRO A 194 -10.93 28.69 5.49
C PRO A 194 -11.21 28.31 4.03
N GLY A 195 -11.92 27.21 3.84
CA GLY A 195 -12.45 26.84 2.54
C GLY A 195 -13.41 27.92 2.10
N VAL A 196 -13.26 28.36 0.85
CA VAL A 196 -14.28 29.19 0.21
C VAL A 196 -15.48 28.28 0.02
N GLY A 197 -16.36 28.25 1.03
CA GLY A 197 -17.69 27.66 0.85
C GLY A 197 -18.26 28.34 -0.39
N VAL A 198 -18.52 27.55 -1.43
CA VAL A 198 -18.98 28.02 -2.74
C VAL A 198 -20.10 29.02 -2.51
N LYS A 199 -19.79 30.31 -2.59
CA LYS A 199 -20.75 31.41 -2.40
C LYS A 199 -21.88 31.34 -3.43
N ASP A 200 -21.71 30.51 -4.47
CA ASP A 200 -22.61 30.37 -5.60
C ASP A 200 -23.66 29.27 -5.51
N MET A 201 -23.73 28.49 -4.43
CA MET A 201 -24.94 27.72 -4.18
C MET A 201 -25.97 28.58 -3.45
N SER A 202 -26.66 29.39 -4.27
CA SER A 202 -28.06 29.81 -4.11
C SER A 202 -29.01 28.60 -3.94
N MET A 203 -28.63 27.59 -3.16
CA MET A 203 -29.59 26.71 -2.51
C MET A 203 -30.38 27.57 -1.57
N ARG A 204 -31.62 27.86 -1.98
CA ARG A 204 -32.72 28.21 -1.09
C ARG A 204 -32.88 27.09 -0.07
N ILE A 205 -32.03 27.07 0.96
CA ILE A 205 -32.17 26.16 2.08
C ILE A 205 -33.52 26.50 2.69
N ARG A 206 -34.40 25.49 2.70
CA ARG A 206 -35.69 25.57 3.36
C ARG A 206 -35.40 25.84 4.84
N PRO A 207 -35.91 26.94 5.42
CA PRO A 207 -35.73 27.21 6.83
C PRO A 207 -36.40 26.08 7.62
N GLY A 208 -35.62 25.22 8.27
CA GLY A 208 -36.15 24.12 9.09
C GLY A 208 -35.25 22.91 9.26
N GLU A 209 -34.27 22.70 8.38
CA GLU A 209 -33.30 21.61 8.51
C GLU A 209 -31.99 22.21 9.03
N GLY A 210 -31.72 22.01 10.33
CA GLY A 210 -30.60 22.59 11.09
C GLY A 210 -29.22 22.08 10.68
N GLY A 211 -28.93 22.08 9.38
CA GLY A 211 -27.58 21.93 8.85
C GLY A 211 -26.78 23.17 9.18
N VAL A 212 -25.97 23.09 10.22
CA VAL A 212 -24.97 24.10 10.56
C VAL A 212 -24.10 24.27 9.30
N MET A 213 -24.15 25.44 8.67
CA MET A 213 -23.18 25.85 7.65
C MET A 213 -21.81 25.93 8.35
N GLY A 214 -21.13 24.80 8.44
CA GLY A 214 -19.76 24.75 8.94
C GLY A 214 -18.85 25.38 7.91
N THR A 215 -18.04 26.35 8.32
CA THR A 215 -16.84 26.73 7.56
C THR A 215 -16.00 25.47 7.35
N GLN A 216 -15.95 24.95 6.13
CA GLN A 216 -15.03 23.86 5.81
C GLN A 216 -13.61 24.43 5.87
N TRP A 217 -12.70 23.79 6.59
CA TRP A 217 -11.30 24.19 6.61
C TRP A 217 -10.53 23.34 5.61
N LEU A 218 -9.55 23.93 4.94
CA LEU A 218 -8.69 23.24 3.98
C LEU A 218 -7.25 23.26 4.48
N ALA A 219 -6.60 22.11 4.42
CA ALA A 219 -5.23 21.91 4.85
C ALA A 219 -4.33 21.55 3.65
N SER A 220 -3.18 22.22 3.56
CA SER A 220 -2.18 22.00 2.52
C SER A 220 -0.82 21.82 3.15
N GLY A 221 0.07 21.02 2.56
CA GLY A 221 1.40 20.78 3.09
C GLY A 221 2.15 19.69 2.34
N THR A 222 3.35 19.36 2.80
CA THR A 222 4.13 18.24 2.26
C THR A 222 4.27 17.18 3.34
N VAL A 223 3.59 16.06 3.16
CA VAL A 223 3.74 14.88 4.01
C VAL A 223 5.09 14.26 3.70
N VAL A 224 5.89 14.00 4.73
CA VAL A 224 7.12 13.24 4.64
C VAL A 224 7.06 12.09 5.63
N ALA A 225 7.51 10.91 5.20
CA ALA A 225 7.53 9.71 6.02
C ALA A 225 8.75 8.86 5.66
N ARG A 226 9.13 7.98 6.58
CA ARG A 226 10.09 6.90 6.32
C ARG A 226 9.35 5.58 6.28
N VAL A 227 9.45 4.88 5.16
CA VAL A 227 9.00 3.51 5.02
C VAL A 227 10.16 2.60 5.39
N VAL A 228 10.00 1.79 6.43
CA VAL A 228 10.99 0.82 6.90
C VAL A 228 10.47 -0.57 6.65
N LEU A 229 11.19 -1.34 5.84
CA LEU A 229 10.85 -2.72 5.54
C LEU A 229 11.14 -3.66 6.73
N PRO A 230 10.36 -4.72 6.93
CA PRO A 230 10.67 -5.76 7.92
C PRO A 230 12.07 -6.34 7.70
N ARG A 231 12.70 -6.77 8.80
CA ARG A 231 14.00 -7.47 8.73
C ARG A 231 13.91 -8.68 7.80
N GLY A 232 14.94 -8.85 6.98
CA GLY A 232 14.99 -9.90 5.97
C GLY A 232 14.26 -9.55 4.67
N VAL A 233 13.55 -8.42 4.57
CA VAL A 233 12.90 -8.00 3.32
C VAL A 233 13.73 -6.90 2.64
N ASP A 234 14.35 -7.23 1.51
CA ASP A 234 15.17 -6.34 0.69
C ASP A 234 14.61 -6.31 -0.73
N VAL A 235 13.48 -5.60 -0.88
CA VAL A 235 12.82 -5.39 -2.17
C VAL A 235 12.86 -3.91 -2.53
N GLY A 236 12.99 -3.64 -3.81
CA GLY A 236 12.77 -2.31 -4.36
C GLY A 236 11.32 -1.87 -4.17
N LEU A 237 11.11 -0.67 -3.67
CA LEU A 237 9.79 -0.08 -3.46
C LEU A 237 9.68 1.26 -4.18
N ASP A 238 8.65 1.40 -5.01
CA ASP A 238 8.22 2.68 -5.57
C ASP A 238 6.80 3.02 -5.06
N VAL A 239 6.73 4.03 -4.19
CA VAL A 239 5.47 4.55 -3.64
C VAL A 239 4.95 5.64 -4.55
N GLY A 240 3.97 5.29 -5.39
CA GLY A 240 3.43 6.25 -6.35
C GLY A 240 2.28 7.10 -5.83
N ALA A 241 1.56 6.64 -4.80
CA ALA A 241 0.52 7.45 -4.16
C ALA A 241 0.22 7.01 -2.72
N VAL A 242 -0.31 7.93 -1.93
CA VAL A 242 -0.70 7.74 -0.53
C VAL A 242 -2.12 8.23 -0.29
N PHE A 243 -2.82 7.60 0.65
CA PHE A 243 -4.15 8.00 1.09
C PHE A 243 -4.16 8.02 2.63
N PRO A 244 -3.76 9.13 3.26
CA PRO A 244 -3.78 9.29 4.71
C PRO A 244 -5.18 9.56 5.25
N ASP A 245 -5.57 8.90 6.33
CA ASP A 245 -6.82 9.12 7.07
C ASP A 245 -6.49 9.39 8.55
N VAL A 246 -6.62 10.66 8.99
CA VAL A 246 -5.89 11.16 10.17
C VAL A 246 -6.76 11.95 11.14
N ILE A 247 -6.67 11.60 12.42
CA ILE A 247 -7.18 12.41 13.53
C ILE A 247 -6.11 13.41 13.97
N VAL A 248 -6.50 14.68 14.09
CA VAL A 248 -5.62 15.80 14.44
C VAL A 248 -5.84 16.22 15.89
N PHE A 249 -4.74 16.38 16.63
CA PHE A 249 -4.71 16.71 18.06
C PHE A 249 -4.13 18.10 18.31
N ASP A 250 -4.67 18.84 19.30
CA ASP A 250 -4.07 20.10 19.76
C ASP A 250 -2.85 19.80 20.64
N GLY A 251 -1.65 19.82 20.05
CA GLY A 251 -0.38 19.34 20.62
C GLY A 251 -0.12 17.86 20.36
N GLU A 252 0.87 17.28 21.05
CA GLU A 252 1.29 15.88 20.80
C GLU A 252 0.18 14.84 21.04
N VAL A 253 0.22 13.74 20.28
CA VAL A 253 -0.70 12.60 20.45
C VAL A 253 -0.47 11.97 21.81
N PRO A 254 -1.50 11.89 22.68
CA PRO A 254 -1.37 11.30 24.01
C PRO A 254 -0.86 9.85 23.95
N GLU A 255 -0.08 9.46 24.95
CA GLU A 255 0.39 8.08 25.07
C GLU A 255 -0.79 7.12 25.33
N GLY A 256 -0.71 5.89 24.81
CA GLY A 256 -1.75 4.86 25.01
C GLY A 256 -2.97 4.93 24.07
N VAL A 257 -3.11 5.98 23.25
CA VAL A 257 -4.23 6.10 22.29
C VAL A 257 -4.04 5.23 21.04
N GLU A 258 -2.80 4.77 20.77
CA GLU A 258 -2.45 3.95 19.59
C GLU A 258 -3.28 2.66 19.49
N GLY A 259 -3.66 2.06 20.62
CA GLY A 259 -4.46 0.84 20.65
C GLY A 259 -5.95 1.05 20.37
N VAL A 260 -6.45 2.29 20.46
CA VAL A 260 -7.88 2.62 20.35
C VAL A 260 -8.28 2.88 18.89
N VAL A 261 -7.38 3.44 18.09
CA VAL A 261 -7.66 3.82 16.68
C VAL A 261 -7.42 2.65 15.72
N GLY A 262 -6.89 1.53 16.20
CA GLY A 262 -6.78 0.26 15.45
C GLY A 262 -8.15 -0.41 15.25
N LEU A 263 -8.87 0.03 14.24
CA LEU A 263 -10.26 -0.36 13.94
C LEU A 263 -10.47 -1.79 13.44
N SER A 264 -9.43 -2.63 13.30
CA SER A 264 -9.66 -4.03 12.95
C SER A 264 -10.25 -4.85 14.12
N ALA A 265 -9.99 -4.47 15.37
CA ALA A 265 -10.40 -5.28 16.52
C ALA A 265 -11.90 -5.15 16.88
N MET A 266 -12.60 -4.12 16.40
CA MET A 266 -14.04 -3.92 16.69
C MET A 266 -14.97 -4.22 15.52
N SER A 267 -14.46 -4.34 14.29
CA SER A 267 -15.31 -4.68 13.13
C SER A 267 -15.84 -6.12 13.17
N GLU A 268 -15.25 -7.03 13.97
CA GLU A 268 -15.78 -8.40 14.13
C GLU A 268 -16.92 -8.50 15.16
N LYS A 269 -17.12 -7.51 16.04
CA LYS A 269 -18.01 -7.69 17.21
C LYS A 269 -19.35 -6.97 17.17
N MET A 270 -19.60 -6.12 16.18
CA MET A 270 -20.92 -5.49 16.02
C MET A 270 -21.38 -5.62 14.56
N GLY A 271 -22.44 -6.40 14.35
CA GLY A 271 -23.17 -6.41 13.08
C GLY A 271 -23.90 -5.08 12.92
N TRP A 272 -23.31 -4.15 12.17
CA TRP A 272 -23.94 -2.86 11.89
C TRP A 272 -25.05 -3.03 10.85
N GLY A 273 -26.24 -2.54 11.21
CA GLY A 273 -27.44 -2.56 10.40
C GLY A 273 -27.34 -1.70 9.14
N LYS A 274 -27.99 -2.17 8.09
CA LYS A 274 -28.10 -1.54 6.77
C LYS A 274 -28.60 -0.08 6.87
N GLY A 275 -27.71 0.88 6.62
CA GLY A 275 -28.06 2.24 6.26
C GLY A 275 -28.51 2.29 4.80
N LYS A 276 -29.64 2.95 4.52
CA LYS A 276 -30.19 3.14 3.17
C LYS A 276 -29.35 4.18 2.42
N GLY A 277 -28.54 3.73 1.46
CA GLY A 277 -27.88 4.63 0.50
C GLY A 277 -28.89 5.10 -0.55
N HIS A 278 -28.96 6.41 -0.77
CA HIS A 278 -29.71 7.06 -1.85
C HIS A 278 -28.97 6.82 -3.17
N GLU A 279 -29.58 6.03 -4.05
CA GLU A 279 -29.17 5.77 -5.43
C GLU A 279 -29.47 7.02 -6.28
N LYS A 280 -28.41 7.69 -6.77
CA LYS A 280 -28.55 8.75 -7.79
C LYS A 280 -28.76 8.07 -9.14
N ASN A 281 -29.99 8.10 -9.63
CA ASN A 281 -30.34 7.74 -11.00
C ASN A 281 -29.86 8.85 -11.95
N GLU A 282 -28.72 8.65 -12.60
CA GLU A 282 -28.35 9.39 -13.81
C GLU A 282 -28.90 8.64 -15.02
N ASN A 283 -30.12 9.01 -15.42
CA ASN A 283 -30.72 8.57 -16.67
C ASN A 283 -31.13 9.81 -17.46
N GLY A 284 -30.13 10.53 -17.97
CA GLY A 284 -30.29 11.72 -18.81
C GLY A 284 -30.16 11.37 -20.29
N ASN A 285 -31.26 10.99 -20.93
CA ASN A 285 -31.36 10.82 -22.38
C ASN A 285 -31.48 12.21 -23.05
N GLY A 286 -30.35 12.81 -23.42
CA GLY A 286 -30.28 14.12 -24.09
C GLY A 286 -29.89 13.99 -25.56
N ASN A 287 -30.88 13.93 -26.44
CA ASN A 287 -30.72 13.99 -27.89
C ASN A 287 -30.55 15.46 -28.32
N GLY A 288 -29.30 15.91 -28.52
CA GLY A 288 -28.95 17.28 -28.90
C GLY A 288 -28.05 17.30 -30.13
N ASN A 289 -28.66 17.52 -31.29
CA ASN A 289 -28.02 17.68 -32.58
C ASN A 289 -27.67 19.18 -32.76
N GLY A 290 -26.39 19.54 -32.88
CA GLY A 290 -26.00 20.94 -33.05
C GLY A 290 -24.50 21.13 -33.22
N LYS A 291 -24.06 21.15 -34.47
CA LYS A 291 -22.76 21.66 -34.94
C LYS A 291 -22.42 23.01 -34.30
N ASN A 292 -21.16 23.17 -33.90
CA ASN A 292 -20.27 24.18 -34.45
C ASN A 292 -18.83 23.71 -34.24
N ASP A 293 -18.16 23.58 -35.37
CA ASP A 293 -16.72 23.41 -35.51
C ASP A 293 -16.10 24.79 -35.23
N ASP A 294 -15.32 24.92 -34.16
CA ASP A 294 -14.29 25.95 -34.04
C ASP A 294 -13.15 25.35 -33.19
N ASP A 295 -12.03 25.21 -33.89
CA ASP A 295 -10.77 24.58 -33.53
C ASP A 295 -10.01 25.33 -32.42
N ASP A 296 -10.26 25.01 -31.15
CA ASP A 296 -9.32 25.30 -30.07
C ASP A 296 -8.75 23.97 -29.55
N ASP A 297 -7.63 23.57 -30.15
CA ASP A 297 -6.72 22.50 -29.73
C ASP A 297 -6.02 22.85 -28.40
N ASP A 298 -6.81 23.24 -27.39
CA ASP A 298 -6.35 23.22 -26.00
C ASP A 298 -6.39 21.76 -25.55
N ASP A 299 -5.39 21.00 -26.02
CA ASP A 299 -4.87 19.78 -25.40
C ASP A 299 -4.32 20.15 -24.00
N ASP A 300 -5.17 20.75 -23.16
CA ASP A 300 -5.07 20.61 -21.72
C ASP A 300 -5.33 19.12 -21.50
N ASP A 301 -4.25 18.34 -21.64
CA ASP A 301 -4.02 17.03 -21.08
C ASP A 301 -4.32 17.15 -19.58
N ASP A 302 -5.60 17.27 -19.25
CA ASP A 302 -6.15 17.20 -17.91
C ASP A 302 -5.81 15.77 -17.52
N GLU A 303 -4.62 15.64 -16.92
CA GLU A 303 -3.99 14.41 -16.47
C GLU A 303 -4.89 13.84 -15.37
N GLY A 304 -6.07 13.34 -15.76
CA GLY A 304 -6.97 12.55 -14.94
C GLY A 304 -6.07 11.55 -14.25
N GLY A 305 -6.01 11.67 -12.92
CA GLY A 305 -4.90 11.15 -12.16
C GLY A 305 -4.77 9.66 -12.45
N GLU A 306 -3.55 9.18 -12.66
CA GLU A 306 -3.24 7.77 -12.96
C GLU A 306 -3.89 6.77 -11.96
N TRP A 307 -4.40 7.28 -10.84
CA TRP A 307 -4.95 6.62 -9.68
C TRP A 307 -6.48 6.68 -9.52
N ASP A 308 -7.22 7.37 -10.40
CA ASP A 308 -8.67 7.56 -10.24
C ASP A 308 -9.46 6.23 -10.35
N ASP A 309 -8.93 5.23 -11.06
CA ASP A 309 -9.51 3.88 -11.16
C ASP A 309 -9.33 3.04 -9.88
N VAL A 310 -8.42 3.44 -8.99
CA VAL A 310 -8.08 2.64 -7.80
C VAL A 310 -9.13 2.89 -6.72
N PRO A 311 -9.83 1.86 -6.23
CA PRO A 311 -10.83 2.02 -5.18
C PRO A 311 -10.24 2.73 -3.95
N LEU A 312 -10.95 3.73 -3.45
CA LEU A 312 -10.56 4.42 -2.23
C LEU A 312 -10.63 3.45 -1.04
N PRO A 313 -9.68 3.55 -0.09
CA PRO A 313 -9.77 2.82 1.16
C PRO A 313 -11.07 3.14 1.91
N PRO A 314 -11.67 2.16 2.62
CA PRO A 314 -12.88 2.40 3.38
C PRO A 314 -12.67 3.47 4.46
N ASP A 315 -13.73 4.22 4.76
CA ASP A 315 -13.73 5.26 5.78
C ASP A 315 -13.33 4.70 7.15
N MET A 316 -12.30 5.29 7.76
CA MET A 316 -11.93 4.99 9.13
C MET A 316 -13.05 5.49 10.06
N ARG A 317 -13.72 4.58 10.77
CA ARG A 317 -14.73 5.00 11.76
C ARG A 317 -14.05 5.74 12.89
N LEU A 318 -14.56 6.91 13.24
CA LEU A 318 -14.02 7.66 14.38
C LEU A 318 -14.17 6.85 15.69
N PRO A 319 -13.16 6.87 16.58
CA PRO A 319 -13.24 6.24 17.89
C PRO A 319 -14.36 6.86 18.75
N ASP A 320 -15.08 6.02 19.49
CA ASP A 320 -16.14 6.42 20.43
C ASP A 320 -15.84 5.87 21.83
N PRO A 321 -15.53 6.72 22.83
CA PRO A 321 -15.49 8.18 22.76
C PRO A 321 -14.27 8.71 21.99
N LEU A 322 -14.41 9.94 21.45
CA LEU A 322 -13.31 10.64 20.80
C LEU A 322 -12.15 10.88 21.79
N PRO A 323 -10.89 10.62 21.42
CA PRO A 323 -9.72 10.89 22.24
C PRO A 323 -9.66 12.33 22.76
N GLU A 324 -9.07 12.51 23.94
CA GLU A 324 -8.85 13.84 24.48
C GLU A 324 -7.94 14.66 23.55
N ARG A 325 -8.23 15.97 23.41
CA ARG A 325 -7.50 16.92 22.57
C ARG A 325 -7.58 16.69 21.06
N ALA A 326 -8.22 15.60 20.61
CA ALA A 326 -8.56 15.44 19.20
C ALA A 326 -9.58 16.52 18.82
N PHE A 327 -9.32 17.24 17.73
CA PHE A 327 -10.20 18.32 17.27
C PHE A 327 -10.60 18.23 15.81
N GLY A 328 -9.82 17.53 14.99
CA GLY A 328 -10.03 17.49 13.55
C GLY A 328 -9.86 16.10 12.97
N HIS A 329 -10.44 15.90 11.79
CA HIS A 329 -10.27 14.74 10.94
C HIS A 329 -9.85 15.25 9.55
N LEU A 330 -8.72 14.73 9.06
CA LEU A 330 -8.13 15.10 7.79
C LEU A 330 -8.11 13.87 6.89
N ARG A 331 -8.83 13.97 5.77
CA ARG A 331 -8.93 12.88 4.80
C ARG A 331 -9.04 13.45 3.38
N PRO A 332 -8.09 13.13 2.48
CA PRO A 332 -8.18 13.53 1.08
C PRO A 332 -9.39 12.91 0.38
N GLU A 333 -9.90 13.59 -0.65
CA GLU A 333 -10.97 13.06 -1.51
C GLU A 333 -10.49 11.93 -2.44
N GLY A 334 -9.18 11.88 -2.70
CA GLY A 334 -8.57 10.90 -3.60
C GLY A 334 -7.12 10.56 -3.23
N TRP A 335 -6.50 9.71 -4.03
CA TRP A 335 -5.10 9.34 -3.87
C TRP A 335 -4.18 10.55 -4.08
N VAL A 336 -3.27 10.78 -3.14
CA VAL A 336 -2.28 11.86 -3.21
C VAL A 336 -1.00 11.32 -3.85
N SER A 337 -0.59 11.90 -4.97
CA SER A 337 0.66 11.52 -5.66
C SER A 337 1.86 11.62 -4.72
N ALA A 338 2.71 10.60 -4.76
CA ALA A 338 3.87 10.47 -3.89
C ALA A 338 5.11 10.10 -4.69
N VAL A 339 6.26 10.43 -4.11
CA VAL A 339 7.58 10.04 -4.62
C VAL A 339 8.34 9.36 -3.48
N SER A 340 8.96 8.23 -3.78
CA SER A 340 9.87 7.54 -2.86
C SER A 340 11.31 7.50 -3.37
N GLU A 341 12.24 7.59 -2.44
CA GLU A 341 13.67 7.42 -2.69
C GLU A 341 14.26 6.47 -1.64
N ARG A 342 15.09 5.50 -2.07
CA ARG A 342 15.81 4.62 -1.14
C ARG A 342 16.86 5.45 -0.40
N VAL A 343 16.75 5.48 0.92
CA VAL A 343 17.75 6.13 1.78
C VAL A 343 18.71 5.02 2.23
N GLY A 344 19.98 5.10 1.82
CA GLY A 344 21.00 4.16 2.28
C GLY A 344 20.96 4.04 3.80
N GLY A 345 20.94 2.81 4.32
CA GLY A 345 21.03 2.60 5.75
C GLY A 345 22.46 2.89 6.23
N GLY A 346 22.58 3.16 7.52
CA GLY A 346 23.91 3.35 8.12
C GLY A 346 24.71 2.05 8.04
N GLU A 347 26.02 2.16 7.81
CA GLU A 347 26.95 1.02 7.80
C GLU A 347 26.79 0.18 9.08
N GLY A 348 26.09 -0.96 8.98
CA GLY A 348 25.80 -1.86 10.09
C GLY A 348 25.23 -3.20 9.63
N GLU A 349 25.60 -4.29 10.30
CA GLU A 349 25.42 -5.69 9.85
C GLU A 349 23.96 -6.20 9.79
N GLU A 350 22.97 -5.37 10.16
CA GLU A 350 21.53 -5.67 10.05
C GLU A 350 20.75 -4.48 9.50
N GLU A 351 21.15 -4.03 8.31
CA GLU A 351 20.62 -2.82 7.68
C GLU A 351 19.12 -3.00 7.34
N GLU A 352 18.24 -2.31 8.10
CA GLU A 352 16.84 -2.13 7.72
C GLU A 352 16.81 -1.37 6.39
N VAL A 353 16.04 -1.86 5.40
CA VAL A 353 15.87 -1.13 4.15
C VAL A 353 14.88 0.00 4.36
N VAL A 354 15.33 1.23 4.12
CA VAL A 354 14.55 2.45 4.37
C VAL A 354 14.31 3.22 3.08
N TYR A 355 13.08 3.72 2.92
CA TYR A 355 12.70 4.65 1.86
C TYR A 355 12.18 5.94 2.48
N ALA A 356 12.60 7.08 1.96
CA ALA A 356 11.96 8.36 2.23
C ALA A 356 10.81 8.55 1.25
N VAL A 357 9.62 8.82 1.76
CA VAL A 357 8.40 9.06 0.97
C VAL A 357 7.97 10.50 1.19
N SER A 358 7.65 11.20 0.10
CA SER A 358 7.11 12.55 0.15
C SER A 358 5.88 12.69 -0.73
N ALA A 359 4.85 13.38 -0.24
CA ALA A 359 3.61 13.62 -0.96
C ALA A 359 3.12 15.05 -0.70
N LYS A 360 2.74 15.78 -1.75
CA LYS A 360 2.23 17.14 -1.64
C LYS A 360 0.71 17.08 -1.51
N VAL A 361 0.21 17.46 -0.35
CA VAL A 361 -1.21 17.55 -0.05
C VAL A 361 -1.68 18.97 -0.33
N VAL A 362 -2.72 19.12 -1.13
CA VAL A 362 -3.27 20.42 -1.52
C VAL A 362 -4.76 20.42 -1.20
N ASP A 363 -5.15 21.41 -0.40
CA ASP A 363 -6.54 21.77 -0.12
C ASP A 363 -7.40 20.60 0.36
N VAL A 364 -6.82 19.75 1.21
CA VAL A 364 -7.54 18.61 1.78
C VAL A 364 -8.49 19.08 2.88
N PRO A 365 -9.75 18.64 2.89
CA PRO A 365 -10.70 18.95 3.95
C PRO A 365 -10.17 18.60 5.35
N LEU A 366 -10.26 19.58 6.26
CA LEU A 366 -10.07 19.43 7.69
C LEU A 366 -11.43 19.59 8.37
N GLU A 367 -12.07 18.47 8.68
CA GLU A 367 -13.36 18.43 9.36
C GLU A 367 -13.18 18.59 10.86
N VAL A 368 -13.82 19.60 11.45
CA VAL A 368 -13.79 19.78 12.92
C VAL A 368 -14.70 18.75 13.56
N LEU A 369 -14.16 17.95 14.48
CA LEU A 369 -14.87 16.87 15.14
C LEU A 369 -16.06 17.42 15.98
N PRO A 370 -17.20 16.70 16.04
CA PRO A 370 -18.35 17.12 16.82
C PRO A 370 -18.01 17.38 18.29
N GLY A 371 -18.37 18.57 18.79
CA GLY A 371 -18.13 18.98 20.18
C GLY A 371 -16.68 19.40 20.48
N ARG A 372 -15.80 19.46 19.48
CA ARG A 372 -14.37 19.79 19.63
C ARG A 372 -13.98 21.18 19.09
N GLN A 373 -14.97 22.06 18.93
CA GLN A 373 -14.77 23.43 18.44
C GLN A 373 -13.85 24.23 19.37
N LYS A 374 -13.88 23.94 20.69
CA LYS A 374 -13.02 24.61 21.67
C LYS A 374 -11.54 24.27 21.47
N GLU A 375 -11.23 23.00 21.26
CA GLU A 375 -9.88 22.49 21.01
C GLU A 375 -9.36 23.04 19.68
N PHE A 376 -10.20 23.07 18.63
CA PHE A 376 -9.85 23.69 17.36
C PHE A 376 -9.55 25.20 17.52
N ARG A 377 -10.42 25.94 18.22
CA ARG A 377 -10.22 27.38 18.50
C ARG A 377 -8.94 27.63 19.29
N SER A 378 -8.66 26.79 20.29
CA SER A 378 -7.40 26.82 21.07
C SER A 378 -6.20 26.66 20.15
N PHE A 379 -6.23 25.66 19.27
CA PHE A 379 -5.16 25.39 18.31
C PHE A 379 -4.94 26.58 17.35
N VAL A 380 -5.99 27.07 16.69
CA VAL A 380 -5.92 28.23 15.77
C VAL A 380 -5.42 29.48 16.50
N GLY A 381 -5.87 29.71 17.74
CA GLY A 381 -5.38 30.80 18.58
C GLY A 381 -3.87 30.71 18.82
N LYS A 382 -3.32 29.51 19.07
CA LYS A 382 -1.86 29.31 19.20
C LYS A 382 -1.13 29.57 17.89
N VAL A 383 -1.69 29.18 16.74
CA VAL A 383 -1.09 29.46 15.42
C VAL A 383 -0.97 30.97 15.16
N ILE A 384 -2.03 31.73 15.46
CA ILE A 384 -2.10 33.17 15.15
C ILE A 384 -1.33 34.00 16.17
N PHE A 385 -1.54 33.72 17.47
CA PHE A 385 -1.05 34.55 18.57
C PHE A 385 0.22 34.00 19.22
N GLY A 386 0.59 32.75 18.97
CA GLY A 386 1.83 32.16 19.47
C GLY A 386 3.07 32.74 18.77
N SER A 387 4.15 32.92 19.53
CA SER A 387 5.45 33.35 18.99
C SER A 387 6.09 32.29 18.09
N GLU A 388 5.85 31.02 18.40
CA GLU A 388 6.43 29.87 17.70
C GLU A 388 5.43 29.18 16.77
N GLY A 389 4.16 29.61 16.72
CA GLY A 389 3.09 28.86 16.06
C GLY A 389 2.52 27.77 16.97
N ALA A 390 2.00 26.69 16.37
CA ALA A 390 1.40 25.57 17.12
C ALA A 390 1.88 24.22 16.61
N THR A 391 1.98 23.24 17.51
CA THR A 391 2.21 21.84 17.15
C THR A 391 0.88 21.10 17.19
N ALA A 392 0.60 20.28 16.19
CA ALA A 392 -0.50 19.32 16.19
C ALA A 392 0.01 17.89 16.05
N GLY A 393 -0.58 16.98 16.82
CA GLY A 393 -0.34 15.56 16.77
C GLY A 393 -1.20 14.92 15.68
N LEU A 394 -0.66 13.90 15.03
CA LEU A 394 -1.33 13.17 13.95
C LEU A 394 -1.39 11.69 14.35
N LEU A 395 -2.59 11.12 14.34
CA LEU A 395 -2.80 9.69 14.57
C LEU A 395 -3.79 9.16 13.56
N GLY A 396 -3.43 8.11 12.85
CA GLY A 396 -4.31 7.57 11.81
C GLY A 396 -3.78 6.33 11.15
N GLU A 397 -4.45 5.95 10.06
CA GLU A 397 -4.01 4.90 9.15
C GLU A 397 -3.75 5.51 7.77
N ALA A 398 -2.82 4.93 7.03
CA ALA A 398 -2.62 5.25 5.63
C ALA A 398 -2.86 4.01 4.78
N ALA A 399 -3.35 4.25 3.57
CA ALA A 399 -3.16 3.32 2.47
C ALA A 399 -2.09 3.86 1.51
N VAL A 400 -1.37 2.96 0.86
CA VAL A 400 -0.26 3.29 -0.03
C VAL A 400 -0.34 2.44 -1.28
N LEU A 401 -0.19 3.06 -2.44
CA LEU A 401 -0.02 2.40 -3.73
C LEU A 401 1.46 2.19 -4.02
N VAL A 402 1.86 0.92 -4.11
CA VAL A 402 3.26 0.52 -4.18
C VAL A 402 3.51 -0.35 -5.41
N SER A 403 4.49 0.02 -6.23
CA SER A 403 5.14 -0.89 -7.17
C SER A 403 6.31 -1.57 -6.44
N ILE A 404 6.42 -2.89 -6.60
CA ILE A 404 7.51 -3.67 -5.97
C ILE A 404 8.39 -4.18 -7.10
N ASP A 405 9.66 -3.80 -7.06
CA ASP A 405 10.62 -4.19 -8.08
C ASP A 405 10.74 -5.71 -8.14
N GLY A 406 10.87 -6.24 -9.35
CA GLY A 406 11.03 -7.67 -9.56
C GLY A 406 9.77 -8.50 -9.38
N LEU A 407 8.58 -7.90 -9.17
CA LEU A 407 7.33 -8.63 -9.28
C LEU A 407 7.07 -9.04 -10.73
N PRO A 408 7.02 -10.35 -11.05
CA PRO A 408 6.92 -10.82 -12.42
C PRO A 408 5.49 -10.70 -12.93
N VAL A 409 5.01 -9.52 -13.33
CA VAL A 409 3.65 -9.40 -13.85
C VAL A 409 3.58 -9.67 -15.34
N SER A 410 2.91 -10.76 -15.68
CA SER A 410 2.63 -11.11 -17.06
C SER A 410 1.63 -10.11 -17.64
N SER A 411 2.09 -9.23 -18.54
CA SER A 411 1.18 -8.44 -19.37
C SER A 411 0.57 -9.37 -20.42
N GLN A 412 -0.44 -10.15 -20.03
CA GLN A 412 -1.28 -10.91 -20.96
C GLN A 412 -2.15 -9.93 -21.76
N SER A 413 -1.52 -9.21 -22.68
CA SER A 413 -2.18 -8.43 -23.71
C SER A 413 -1.49 -8.60 -25.07
N GLN A 414 -0.82 -9.73 -25.28
CA GLN A 414 -0.75 -10.30 -26.63
C GLN A 414 -2.05 -11.06 -26.83
N SER A 415 -3.08 -10.34 -27.30
CA SER A 415 -4.15 -10.98 -28.06
C SER A 415 -3.47 -11.89 -29.10
N PRO A 416 -3.90 -13.15 -29.24
CA PRO A 416 -3.35 -14.01 -30.27
C PRO A 416 -3.61 -13.32 -31.60
N SER A 417 -2.56 -12.76 -32.20
CA SER A 417 -2.61 -12.23 -33.55
C SER A 417 -3.20 -13.34 -34.42
N PRO A 418 -4.29 -13.09 -35.17
CA PRO A 418 -4.90 -14.14 -35.98
C PRO A 418 -3.83 -14.68 -36.92
N SER A 419 -3.52 -15.97 -36.78
CA SER A 419 -2.51 -16.65 -37.58
C SER A 419 -2.76 -16.36 -39.06
N PRO A 420 -1.75 -15.94 -39.83
CA PRO A 420 -1.91 -15.77 -41.27
C PRO A 420 -2.29 -17.13 -41.87
N ALA A 421 -3.40 -17.17 -42.59
CA ALA A 421 -3.86 -18.33 -43.32
C ALA A 421 -2.71 -18.87 -44.20
N GLN A 422 -2.29 -20.11 -43.92
CA GLN A 422 -1.35 -20.84 -44.75
C GLN A 422 -2.02 -21.17 -46.10
N SER A 423 -1.71 -20.41 -47.14
CA SER A 423 -1.92 -20.84 -48.52
C SER A 423 -0.68 -21.58 -49.01
N HIS A 424 -0.86 -22.86 -49.33
CA HIS A 424 0.07 -23.65 -50.12
C HIS A 424 0.19 -23.07 -51.53
N SER A 425 1.42 -22.86 -52.02
CA SER A 425 1.75 -23.01 -53.44
C SER A 425 3.25 -23.24 -53.63
N GLN A 426 3.56 -24.14 -54.55
CA GLN A 426 4.85 -24.78 -54.82
C GLN A 426 5.74 -23.93 -55.75
N SER A 427 7.06 -23.89 -55.46
CA SER A 427 8.26 -24.04 -56.35
C SER A 427 8.35 -23.39 -57.77
N PRO A 428 9.54 -23.29 -58.43
CA PRO A 428 10.94 -23.13 -57.97
C PRO A 428 11.81 -22.15 -58.85
N THR A 429 13.10 -22.01 -58.47
CA THR A 429 14.29 -21.68 -59.31
C THR A 429 14.62 -20.19 -59.60
N ARG A 430 15.84 -19.74 -59.26
CA ARG A 430 16.94 -19.42 -60.22
C ARG A 430 18.02 -18.45 -59.67
N ILE A 431 19.26 -18.95 -59.65
CA ILE A 431 20.61 -18.37 -59.92
C ILE A 431 21.12 -17.12 -59.15
N GLN A 432 22.20 -17.39 -58.40
CA GLN A 432 23.45 -16.64 -58.16
C GLN A 432 23.61 -15.21 -58.72
N THR A 433 24.17 -14.33 -57.88
CA THR A 433 25.35 -13.52 -58.27
C THR A 433 26.13 -13.02 -57.05
N LEU A 434 27.43 -13.32 -57.05
CA LEU A 434 28.47 -12.83 -56.15
C LEU A 434 28.94 -11.44 -56.60
N SER A 435 29.19 -10.52 -55.65
CA SER A 435 30.45 -9.71 -55.55
C SER A 435 30.35 -8.52 -54.58
N PRO A 436 31.48 -7.98 -54.08
CA PRO A 436 31.59 -7.36 -52.75
C PRO A 436 32.08 -5.88 -52.80
N PRO A 437 32.82 -5.35 -51.80
CA PRO A 437 32.36 -4.35 -50.86
C PRO A 437 32.91 -2.94 -51.15
N ARG A 438 32.32 -1.90 -50.56
CA ARG A 438 32.97 -0.59 -50.48
C ARG A 438 32.85 0.03 -49.09
N ALA A 439 34.01 0.09 -48.45
CA ALA A 439 34.28 0.89 -47.27
C ALA A 439 34.03 2.38 -47.57
N ARG A 440 33.43 3.08 -46.61
CA ARG A 440 33.63 4.51 -46.45
C ARG A 440 33.55 4.88 -44.98
N THR A 441 34.73 5.10 -44.42
CA THR A 441 34.98 5.79 -43.16
C THR A 441 34.49 7.24 -43.32
N GLN A 442 33.52 7.65 -42.51
CA GLN A 442 33.28 9.06 -42.23
C GLN A 442 33.20 9.24 -40.71
N THR A 443 34.29 9.78 -40.21
CA THR A 443 34.41 10.47 -38.93
C THR A 443 33.48 11.68 -38.98
N GLN A 444 32.47 11.73 -38.12
CA GLN A 444 31.74 12.97 -37.87
C GLN A 444 31.46 13.13 -36.37
N THR A 445 32.24 14.04 -35.80
CA THR A 445 32.17 14.57 -34.45
C THR A 445 30.96 15.51 -34.38
N GLN A 446 29.79 15.01 -33.95
CA GLN A 446 28.61 15.81 -33.61
C GLN A 446 27.61 14.91 -32.87
N SER A 447 27.83 14.69 -31.57
CA SER A 447 27.00 13.77 -30.78
C SER A 447 27.10 14.05 -29.28
N GLN A 448 26.64 15.23 -28.85
CA GLN A 448 26.40 15.49 -27.42
C GLN A 448 25.11 16.26 -27.10
N SER A 449 24.34 16.75 -28.09
CA SER A 449 23.10 17.52 -27.84
C SER A 449 21.81 16.87 -28.36
N GLN A 450 21.88 15.68 -28.97
CA GLN A 450 20.68 14.93 -29.42
C GLN A 450 20.33 13.74 -28.51
N THR A 451 21.26 13.28 -27.67
CA THR A 451 21.03 12.16 -26.74
C THR A 451 20.15 12.53 -25.55
N GLU A 452 20.10 13.82 -25.17
CA GLU A 452 19.31 14.27 -24.01
C GLU A 452 17.83 14.42 -24.35
N THR A 453 17.51 14.91 -25.57
CA THR A 453 16.13 15.03 -26.06
C THR A 453 15.51 13.68 -26.38
N GLU A 454 16.29 12.72 -26.89
CA GLU A 454 15.81 11.37 -27.15
C GLU A 454 15.64 10.56 -25.85
N ALA A 455 16.47 10.80 -24.82
CA ALA A 455 16.27 10.23 -23.49
C ALA A 455 15.01 10.76 -22.78
N GLN A 456 14.67 12.04 -22.97
CA GLN A 456 13.41 12.61 -22.47
C GLN A 456 12.19 12.14 -23.28
N LEU A 457 12.29 12.01 -24.60
CA LEU A 457 11.20 11.50 -25.44
C LEU A 457 10.95 10.00 -25.21
N GLN A 458 11.97 9.21 -24.88
CA GLN A 458 11.79 7.82 -24.45
C GLN A 458 11.21 7.69 -23.04
N ARG A 459 11.35 8.71 -22.16
CA ARG A 459 10.59 8.77 -20.89
C ARG A 459 9.11 9.08 -21.10
N LYS A 460 8.74 9.83 -22.15
CA LYS A 460 7.33 10.03 -22.56
C LYS A 460 6.72 8.83 -23.30
N LYS A 461 7.47 7.75 -23.58
CA LYS A 461 6.87 6.50 -24.06
C LYS A 461 6.01 5.90 -22.97
N LYS A 462 4.69 6.13 -23.08
CA LYS A 462 3.57 5.40 -22.47
C LYS A 462 4.05 4.54 -21.30
N LYS A 463 4.24 5.17 -20.14
CA LYS A 463 4.65 4.53 -18.89
C LYS A 463 3.70 3.36 -18.70
N LYS A 464 4.17 2.16 -19.03
CA LYS A 464 3.35 0.94 -19.01
C LYS A 464 2.90 0.81 -17.56
N ARG A 465 1.59 0.92 -17.29
CA ARG A 465 1.03 0.86 -15.93
C ARG A 465 1.65 -0.34 -15.24
N GLU A 466 2.57 -0.08 -14.32
CA GLU A 466 3.21 -1.13 -13.57
C GLU A 466 2.20 -1.74 -12.60
N PRO A 467 2.30 -3.05 -12.36
CA PRO A 467 1.48 -3.70 -11.36
C PRO A 467 1.69 -3.06 -9.99
N ARG A 468 0.60 -2.64 -9.36
CA ARG A 468 0.64 -1.95 -8.07
C ARG A 468 -0.16 -2.71 -7.04
N VAL A 469 0.46 -2.87 -5.88
CA VAL A 469 -0.15 -3.47 -4.70
C VAL A 469 -0.69 -2.34 -3.83
N VAL A 470 -1.89 -2.52 -3.29
CA VAL A 470 -2.48 -1.57 -2.33
C VAL A 470 -2.17 -2.06 -0.92
N LEU A 471 -1.34 -1.32 -0.20
CA LEU A 471 -1.06 -1.60 1.21
C LEU A 471 -2.03 -0.79 2.06
N GLN A 472 -2.87 -1.44 2.85
CA GLN A 472 -3.89 -0.81 3.69
C GLN A 472 -3.58 -1.03 5.17
N HIS A 473 -4.25 -0.25 6.03
CA HIS A 473 -4.16 -0.36 7.50
C HIS A 473 -2.74 -0.16 8.04
N LEU A 474 -1.97 0.73 7.41
CA LEU A 474 -0.64 1.11 7.88
C LEU A 474 -0.80 2.17 8.96
N PRO A 475 -0.69 1.81 10.25
CA PRO A 475 -0.88 2.77 11.32
C PRO A 475 0.30 3.74 11.33
N PHE A 476 0.06 4.98 11.69
CA PHE A 476 1.15 5.89 11.97
C PHE A 476 0.79 6.91 13.05
N LYS A 477 1.85 7.39 13.70
CA LYS A 477 1.83 8.52 14.62
C LYS A 477 2.83 9.55 14.09
N GLY A 478 2.41 10.80 14.08
CA GLY A 478 3.20 11.89 13.57
C GLY A 478 2.94 13.19 14.32
N SER A 479 3.64 14.23 13.88
CA SER A 479 3.37 15.58 14.32
C SER A 479 3.57 16.56 13.17
N VAL A 480 2.93 17.71 13.31
CA VAL A 480 3.05 18.82 12.38
C VAL A 480 3.23 20.09 13.16
N HIS A 481 4.14 20.94 12.67
CA HIS A 481 4.32 22.28 13.19
C HIS A 481 3.71 23.28 12.22
N VAL A 482 2.75 24.06 12.71
CA VAL A 482 2.03 25.08 11.96
C VAL A 482 2.54 26.44 12.43
N GLY A 483 3.47 26.99 11.66
CA GLY A 483 4.08 28.29 11.95
C GLY A 483 3.13 29.46 11.64
N LYS A 484 3.34 30.61 12.28
CA LYS A 484 2.49 31.81 12.10
C LYS A 484 2.29 32.25 10.65
N LYS A 485 3.32 32.10 9.81
CA LYS A 485 3.27 32.47 8.39
C LYS A 485 2.34 31.57 7.56
N SER A 486 1.96 30.41 8.05
CA SER A 486 1.22 29.43 7.25
C SER A 486 -0.26 29.75 7.05
N MET A 487 -0.82 30.70 7.80
CA MET A 487 -2.17 31.21 7.59
C MET A 487 -2.25 32.45 6.69
N LEU A 488 -1.12 33.10 6.39
CA LEU A 488 -1.11 34.43 5.74
C LEU A 488 -1.29 34.40 4.21
N GLY A 489 -1.48 33.23 3.58
CA GLY A 489 -1.84 33.10 2.15
C GLY A 489 -0.86 33.67 1.12
N GLY A 490 0.16 34.43 1.52
CA GLY A 490 1.13 35.06 0.63
C GLY A 490 2.34 34.17 0.43
N ASP A 491 2.43 33.53 -0.74
CA ASP A 491 3.71 33.03 -1.24
C ASP A 491 4.62 34.25 -1.54
N GLU A 492 5.39 34.66 -0.52
CA GLU A 492 6.34 35.80 -0.56
C GLU A 492 7.36 35.71 -1.71
N LYS A 493 7.43 34.59 -2.45
CA LYS A 493 8.49 34.31 -3.42
C LYS A 493 8.16 34.62 -4.89
N GLU A 494 6.90 34.92 -5.24
CA GLU A 494 6.55 35.26 -6.64
C GLU A 494 6.26 36.74 -6.88
N ARG A 495 6.18 37.58 -5.85
CA ARG A 495 5.89 39.01 -6.02
C ARG A 495 7.13 39.85 -6.28
N GLY A 496 7.71 39.66 -7.46
CA GLY A 496 8.42 40.73 -8.13
C GLY A 496 7.39 41.75 -8.66
N ARG A 497 7.34 42.94 -8.06
CA ARG A 497 6.85 44.23 -8.62
C ARG A 497 5.38 44.71 -8.51
N GLU A 498 4.43 44.01 -7.89
CA GLU A 498 3.03 44.49 -7.78
C GLU A 498 2.57 44.66 -6.31
N GLY A 499 3.17 45.63 -5.61
CA GLY A 499 3.38 45.57 -4.15
C GLY A 499 2.43 46.30 -3.19
N ASP A 500 1.41 47.03 -3.63
CA ASP A 500 0.66 47.92 -2.71
C ASP A 500 -0.85 47.66 -2.55
N GLU A 501 -1.55 47.03 -3.50
CA GLU A 501 -3.01 46.80 -3.35
C GLU A 501 -3.37 45.62 -2.45
N GLU A 502 -2.51 44.60 -2.34
CA GLU A 502 -2.91 43.36 -1.67
C GLU A 502 -2.77 43.40 -0.14
N LYS A 503 -1.92 44.28 0.38
CA LYS A 503 -1.78 44.50 1.83
C LYS A 503 -3.06 45.02 2.49
N GLY A 504 -3.95 45.65 1.71
CA GLY A 504 -5.25 46.11 2.20
C GLY A 504 -6.21 44.94 2.47
N LYS A 505 -6.33 44.01 1.52
CA LYS A 505 -7.25 42.86 1.63
C LYS A 505 -6.88 41.90 2.77
N GLU A 506 -5.58 41.77 3.05
CA GLU A 506 -5.11 40.93 4.16
C GLU A 506 -5.54 41.49 5.53
N ARG A 507 -5.53 42.81 5.73
CA ARG A 507 -5.98 43.42 7.00
C ARG A 507 -7.47 43.24 7.24
N ASP A 508 -8.29 43.43 6.21
CA ASP A 508 -9.75 43.29 6.34
C ASP A 508 -10.15 41.87 6.73
N TRP A 509 -9.46 40.85 6.19
CA TRP A 509 -9.69 39.45 6.54
C TRP A 509 -9.36 39.14 8.01
N TRP A 510 -8.30 39.73 8.56
CA TRP A 510 -7.92 39.55 9.98
C TRP A 510 -8.96 40.11 10.95
N ASP A 511 -9.57 41.24 10.61
CA ASP A 511 -10.62 41.84 11.44
C ASP A 511 -11.92 41.03 11.34
N GLU A 512 -12.27 40.50 10.16
CA GLU A 512 -13.41 39.58 10.00
C GLU A 512 -13.24 38.27 10.79
N LEU A 513 -12.06 37.64 10.72
CA LEU A 513 -11.76 36.43 11.49
C LEU A 513 -11.79 36.70 13.00
N ARG A 514 -11.28 37.86 13.43
CA ARG A 514 -11.31 38.25 14.84
C ARG A 514 -12.75 38.48 15.33
N ASP A 515 -13.57 39.14 14.52
CA ASP A 515 -14.98 39.38 14.81
C ASP A 515 -15.78 38.07 14.84
N GLU A 516 -15.52 37.15 13.90
CA GLU A 516 -16.15 35.83 13.88
C GLU A 516 -15.74 35.02 15.11
N MET A 517 -14.46 34.96 15.44
CA MET A 517 -13.97 34.32 16.66
C MET A 517 -14.53 34.97 17.93
N GLY A 518 -14.81 36.27 17.90
CA GLY A 518 -15.50 37.00 18.96
C GLY A 518 -16.96 36.59 19.11
N ARG A 519 -17.69 36.37 18.01
CA ARG A 519 -19.11 35.95 18.01
C ARG A 519 -19.35 34.55 18.56
N TRP A 520 -18.33 33.68 18.54
CA TRP A 520 -18.40 32.31 19.03
C TRP A 520 -18.05 32.18 20.53
N GLY A 521 -17.59 33.26 21.19
CA GLY A 521 -17.39 33.32 22.65
C GLY A 521 -18.56 34.01 23.33
#